data_AF-A0A831M4Z9-F1
#
_entry.id   AF-A0A831M4Z9-F1
#
_cell.length_a   1.000
_cell.length_b   1.000
_cell.length_c   1.000
_cell.angle_alpha   90.00
_cell.angle_beta   90.00
_cell.angle_gamma   90.00
#
_symmetry.space_group_name_H-M   'P 1'
#
loop_
_entity.id
_entity.type
_entity.pdbx_description
1 polymer ?
#
loop_
_entity_poly.entity_id
_entity_poly.type
_entity_poly.pdbx_seq_one_letter_code
_entity_poly.pdbx_strand_id
1 'polypeptide(L)'
;MNKVLVLGAGLVARPLVRYLLERPGLAVTVADVEAGRAEALVAGHTRGAAEVLDIADRAALSAAIERADLVVSLVPYTFHPLIAELAVESGRPMVTASYVSPAMRALDERAKAKGVILLNELGLDPGIDHMEAMRIIHEAHEAGRSVLGFTSWCGGLPAPEANTNPFGYKFSWSPRGVLLASKNSARFLKDGRIVTIPAAELFARPETIGIPGLGDFEGYPNRDSVAYRETYGIPEALTVLR
;
A
#
# COMPACT_ATOMS: atom_id res chain seq x y z
N MET A 1 -13.06 -20.70 -14.47
CA MET A 1 -11.75 -20.12 -14.13
C MET A 1 -12.02 -18.68 -13.74
N ASN A 2 -11.66 -18.27 -12.52
CA ASN A 2 -11.91 -16.92 -12.04
C ASN A 2 -10.95 -15.95 -12.71
N LYS A 3 -11.43 -14.79 -13.15
CA LYS A 3 -10.66 -13.81 -13.91
C LYS A 3 -10.17 -12.70 -13.00
N VAL A 4 -8.86 -12.47 -12.97
CA VAL A 4 -8.23 -11.39 -12.22
C VAL A 4 -7.69 -10.36 -13.20
N LEU A 5 -8.15 -9.12 -13.08
CA LEU A 5 -7.61 -7.98 -13.81
C LEU A 5 -6.57 -7.27 -12.93
N VAL A 6 -5.32 -7.22 -13.37
CA VAL A 6 -4.24 -6.48 -12.70
C VAL A 6 -3.97 -5.21 -13.49
N LEU A 7 -4.35 -4.06 -12.93
CA LEU A 7 -4.08 -2.74 -13.48
C LEU A 7 -2.69 -2.27 -13.02
N GLY A 8 -1.80 -2.04 -13.98
CA GLY A 8 -0.43 -1.58 -13.77
C GLY A 8 0.60 -2.71 -13.82
N ALA A 9 1.59 -2.56 -14.69
CA ALA A 9 2.73 -3.47 -14.88
C ALA A 9 4.05 -2.86 -14.35
N GLY A 10 3.96 -2.10 -13.26
CA GLY A 10 5.12 -1.43 -12.64
C GLY A 10 5.99 -2.35 -11.77
N LEU A 11 6.93 -1.73 -11.03
CA LEU A 11 7.98 -2.41 -10.24
C LEU A 11 7.45 -3.47 -9.26
N VAL A 12 6.26 -3.25 -8.69
CA VAL A 12 5.67 -4.13 -7.67
C VAL A 12 4.75 -5.21 -8.24
N ALA A 13 4.42 -5.16 -9.53
CA ALA A 13 3.41 -6.05 -10.11
C ALA A 13 3.93 -7.47 -10.34
N ARG A 14 5.21 -7.63 -10.71
CA ARG A 14 5.82 -8.92 -11.05
C ARG A 14 5.61 -10.03 -10.01
N PRO A 15 5.91 -9.85 -8.71
CA PRO A 15 5.72 -10.92 -7.72
C PRO A 15 4.25 -11.37 -7.63
N LEU A 16 3.30 -10.42 -7.63
CA LEU A 16 1.88 -10.74 -7.59
C LEU A 16 1.43 -11.48 -8.85
N VAL A 17 1.78 -10.98 -10.03
CA VAL A 17 1.38 -11.58 -11.31
C VAL A 17 1.88 -13.02 -11.39
N ARG A 18 3.14 -13.28 -11.03
CA ARG A 18 3.69 -14.65 -10.99
C ARG A 18 2.94 -15.55 -10.02
N TYR A 19 2.72 -15.06 -8.80
CA TYR A 19 1.95 -15.79 -7.80
C TYR A 19 0.56 -16.16 -8.32
N LEU A 20 -0.18 -15.23 -8.93
CA LEU A 20 -1.51 -15.49 -9.45
C LEU A 20 -1.50 -16.43 -10.66
N LEU A 21 -0.54 -16.28 -11.57
CA LEU A 21 -0.40 -17.13 -12.74
C LEU A 21 -0.12 -18.58 -12.37
N GLU A 22 0.58 -18.84 -11.26
CA GLU A 22 0.86 -20.18 -10.73
C GLU A 22 -0.34 -20.83 -10.03
N ARG A 23 -1.35 -20.05 -9.61
CA ARG A 23 -2.53 -20.59 -8.91
C ARG A 23 -3.51 -21.27 -9.88
N PRO A 24 -3.81 -22.56 -9.68
CA PRO A 24 -4.86 -23.24 -10.45
C PRO A 24 -6.22 -22.55 -10.30
N GLY A 25 -6.98 -22.52 -11.40
CA GLY A 25 -8.32 -21.95 -11.40
C GLY A 25 -8.39 -20.44 -11.64
N LEU A 26 -7.26 -19.73 -11.74
CA LEU A 26 -7.19 -18.30 -12.06
C LEU A 26 -6.76 -18.03 -13.51
N ALA A 27 -7.40 -17.07 -14.16
CA ALA A 27 -6.95 -16.42 -15.39
C ALA A 27 -6.53 -14.99 -15.04
N VAL A 28 -5.36 -14.53 -15.48
CA VAL A 28 -4.82 -13.22 -15.13
C VAL A 28 -4.68 -12.36 -16.38
N THR A 29 -5.38 -11.23 -16.41
CA THR A 29 -5.14 -10.19 -17.41
C THR A 29 -4.33 -9.08 -16.78
N VAL A 30 -3.15 -8.78 -17.32
CA VAL A 30 -2.33 -7.63 -16.91
C VAL A 30 -2.56 -6.51 -17.89
N ALA A 31 -2.94 -5.34 -17.39
CA ALA A 31 -3.26 -4.18 -18.20
C ALA A 31 -2.33 -3.01 -17.87
N ASP A 32 -1.74 -2.41 -18.89
CA ASP A 32 -0.87 -1.23 -18.78
C ASP A 32 -0.99 -0.38 -20.06
N VAL A 33 -0.68 0.91 -19.97
CA VAL A 33 -0.62 1.79 -21.15
C VAL A 33 0.53 1.40 -22.09
N GLU A 34 1.60 0.81 -21.54
CA GLU A 34 2.74 0.31 -22.29
C GLU A 34 2.62 -1.21 -22.49
N ALA A 35 2.24 -1.63 -23.71
CA ALA A 35 2.03 -3.04 -24.09
C ALA A 35 3.16 -3.97 -23.62
N GLY A 36 4.42 -3.59 -23.90
CA GLY A 36 5.58 -4.41 -23.61
C GLY A 36 5.79 -4.70 -22.12
N ARG A 37 5.29 -3.86 -21.20
CA ARG A 37 5.38 -4.12 -19.76
C ARG A 37 4.44 -5.24 -19.34
N ALA A 38 3.18 -5.17 -19.77
CA ALA A 38 2.18 -6.20 -19.47
C ALA A 38 2.58 -7.56 -20.10
N GLU A 39 3.03 -7.54 -21.35
CA GLU A 39 3.51 -8.73 -22.06
C GLU A 39 4.70 -9.37 -21.35
N ALA A 40 5.68 -8.58 -20.91
CA ALA A 40 6.83 -9.08 -20.17
C ALA A 40 6.48 -9.71 -18.82
N LEU A 41 5.44 -9.23 -18.14
CA LEU A 41 4.98 -9.82 -16.87
C LEU A 41 4.24 -11.14 -17.08
N VAL A 42 3.46 -11.25 -18.16
CA VAL A 42 2.72 -12.48 -18.51
C VAL A 42 3.65 -13.54 -19.09
N ALA A 43 4.67 -13.14 -19.86
CA ALA A 43 5.71 -14.00 -20.41
C ALA A 43 5.17 -15.26 -21.13
N GLY A 44 4.06 -15.11 -21.88
CA GLY A 44 3.45 -16.20 -22.64
C GLY A 44 2.79 -17.30 -21.79
N HIS A 45 2.58 -17.05 -20.49
CA HIS A 45 1.96 -18.02 -19.60
C HIS A 45 0.53 -18.39 -20.07
N THR A 46 0.18 -19.68 -20.08
CA THR A 46 -1.09 -20.19 -20.64
C THR A 46 -2.35 -19.65 -19.98
N ARG A 47 -2.22 -19.16 -18.74
CA ARG A 47 -3.30 -18.52 -17.95
C ARG A 47 -3.21 -17.00 -17.91
N GLY A 48 -2.28 -16.40 -18.66
CA GLY A 48 -2.02 -14.97 -18.65
C GLY A 48 -2.38 -14.32 -19.98
N ALA A 49 -2.90 -13.11 -19.91
CA ALA A 49 -3.14 -12.24 -21.05
C ALA A 49 -2.61 -10.83 -20.75
N ALA A 50 -2.07 -10.17 -21.78
CA ALA A 50 -1.69 -8.76 -21.70
C ALA A 50 -2.73 -7.92 -22.45
N GLU A 51 -3.09 -6.78 -21.89
CA GLU A 51 -4.04 -5.84 -22.48
C GLU A 51 -3.44 -4.43 -22.44
N VAL A 52 -3.59 -3.66 -23.52
CA VAL A 52 -3.26 -2.23 -23.50
C VAL A 52 -4.48 -1.48 -23.03
N LEU A 53 -4.35 -0.77 -21.91
CA LEU A 53 -5.47 -0.05 -21.32
C LEU A 53 -4.99 1.27 -20.69
N ASP A 54 -5.58 2.38 -21.13
CA ASP A 54 -5.47 3.65 -20.46
C ASP A 54 -6.62 3.81 -19.46
N ILE A 55 -6.28 4.11 -18.21
CA ILE A 55 -7.26 4.38 -17.14
C ILE A 55 -8.08 5.64 -17.44
N ALA A 56 -7.55 6.57 -18.25
CA ALA A 56 -8.28 7.74 -18.70
C ALA A 56 -9.44 7.38 -19.64
N ASP A 57 -9.37 6.23 -20.33
CA ASP A 57 -10.50 5.69 -21.10
C ASP A 57 -11.47 4.96 -20.16
N ARG A 58 -12.41 5.74 -19.59
CA ARG A 58 -13.41 5.23 -18.65
C ARG A 58 -14.26 4.11 -19.25
N ALA A 59 -14.56 4.15 -20.55
CA ALA A 59 -15.40 3.14 -21.19
C ALA A 59 -14.64 1.81 -21.33
N ALA A 60 -13.40 1.87 -21.80
CA ALA A 60 -12.54 0.68 -21.88
C ALA A 60 -12.26 0.10 -20.49
N LEU A 61 -11.99 0.95 -19.49
CA LEU A 61 -11.77 0.53 -18.11
C LEU A 61 -13.01 -0.15 -17.50
N SER A 62 -14.20 0.43 -17.68
CA SER A 62 -15.46 -0.19 -17.21
C SER A 62 -15.65 -1.57 -17.84
N ALA A 63 -15.48 -1.67 -19.17
CA ALA A 63 -15.59 -2.94 -19.88
C ALA A 63 -14.55 -3.96 -19.39
N ALA A 64 -13.33 -3.54 -19.04
CA ALA A 64 -12.30 -4.43 -18.49
C ALA A 64 -12.68 -4.95 -17.10
N ILE A 65 -13.16 -4.06 -16.23
CA ILE A 65 -13.63 -4.40 -14.88
C ILE A 65 -14.81 -5.37 -14.94
N GLU A 66 -15.80 -5.12 -15.81
CA GLU A 66 -16.99 -5.98 -15.95
C GLU A 66 -16.65 -7.43 -16.35
N ARG A 67 -15.59 -7.63 -17.13
CA ARG A 67 -15.09 -8.95 -17.56
C ARG A 67 -14.37 -9.72 -16.45
N ALA A 68 -13.96 -9.05 -15.38
CA ALA A 68 -13.17 -9.63 -14.29
C ALA A 68 -14.05 -10.06 -13.12
N ASP A 69 -13.57 -11.03 -12.34
CA ASP A 69 -14.15 -11.43 -11.06
C ASP A 69 -13.47 -10.73 -9.88
N LEU A 70 -12.24 -10.24 -10.07
CA LEU A 70 -11.46 -9.46 -9.12
C LEU A 70 -10.61 -8.41 -9.85
N VAL A 71 -10.59 -7.18 -9.33
CA VAL A 71 -9.71 -6.11 -9.81
C VAL A 71 -8.57 -5.92 -8.82
N VAL A 72 -7.34 -5.89 -9.29
CA VAL A 72 -6.16 -5.49 -8.51
C VAL A 72 -5.62 -4.19 -9.10
N SER A 73 -5.54 -3.15 -8.27
CA SER A 73 -4.99 -1.85 -8.67
C SER A 73 -3.59 -1.62 -8.09
N LEU A 74 -2.58 -1.70 -8.96
CA LEU A 74 -1.17 -1.41 -8.68
C LEU A 74 -0.67 -0.15 -9.43
N VAL A 75 -1.61 0.71 -9.82
CA VAL A 75 -1.34 2.01 -10.45
C VAL A 75 -1.20 3.13 -9.39
N PRO A 76 -0.80 4.36 -9.76
CA PRO A 76 -0.75 5.48 -8.82
C PRO A 76 -2.08 5.68 -8.07
N TYR A 77 -1.98 5.92 -6.76
CA TYR A 77 -3.14 5.99 -5.86
C TYR A 77 -4.20 7.04 -6.23
N THR A 78 -3.84 8.01 -7.06
CA THR A 78 -4.76 9.04 -7.58
C THR A 78 -5.85 8.45 -8.47
N PHE A 79 -5.63 7.27 -9.06
CA PHE A 79 -6.60 6.59 -9.92
C PHE A 79 -7.55 5.66 -9.14
N HIS A 80 -7.22 5.32 -7.89
CA HIS A 80 -8.00 4.34 -7.11
C HIS A 80 -9.47 4.74 -6.94
N PRO A 81 -9.85 6.01 -6.68
CA PRO A 81 -11.26 6.36 -6.54
C PRO A 81 -12.10 6.04 -7.78
N LEU A 82 -11.58 6.34 -8.98
CA LEU A 82 -12.26 6.03 -10.25
C LEU A 82 -12.41 4.51 -10.44
N ILE A 83 -11.33 3.76 -10.22
CA ILE A 83 -11.33 2.30 -10.39
C ILE A 83 -12.30 1.66 -9.39
N ALA A 84 -12.28 2.11 -8.13
CA ALA A 84 -13.14 1.60 -7.06
C ALA A 84 -14.61 1.94 -7.32
N GLU A 85 -14.91 3.14 -7.80
CA GLU A 85 -16.27 3.51 -8.21
C GLU A 85 -16.79 2.58 -9.31
N LEU A 86 -16.01 2.37 -10.37
CA LEU A 86 -16.39 1.45 -11.45
C LEU A 86 -16.50 0.00 -10.97
N ALA A 87 -15.60 -0.45 -10.08
CA ALA A 87 -15.65 -1.76 -9.48
C ALA A 87 -16.94 -1.96 -8.66
N VAL A 88 -17.32 -0.96 -7.84
CA VAL A 88 -18.60 -0.95 -7.13
C VAL A 88 -19.76 -0.94 -8.13
N GLU A 89 -19.74 -0.10 -9.17
CA GLU A 89 -20.78 -0.07 -10.22
C GLU A 89 -20.94 -1.40 -10.97
N SER A 90 -19.86 -2.15 -11.14
CA SER A 90 -19.87 -3.46 -11.80
C SER A 90 -20.03 -4.64 -10.83
N GLY A 91 -20.13 -4.38 -9.52
CA GLY A 91 -20.27 -5.43 -8.50
C GLY A 91 -19.02 -6.28 -8.33
N ARG A 92 -17.84 -5.73 -8.61
CA ARG A 92 -16.56 -6.45 -8.60
C ARG A 92 -15.72 -6.04 -7.40
N PRO A 93 -15.17 -7.00 -6.63
CA PRO A 93 -14.23 -6.68 -5.57
C PRO A 93 -12.95 -6.08 -6.14
N MET A 94 -12.31 -5.24 -5.32
CA MET A 94 -11.06 -4.57 -5.66
C MET A 94 -10.04 -4.74 -4.53
N VAL A 95 -8.78 -4.95 -4.90
CA VAL A 95 -7.64 -4.99 -4.00
C VAL A 95 -6.60 -3.94 -4.40
N THR A 96 -5.98 -3.28 -3.41
CA THR A 96 -4.82 -2.38 -3.65
C THR A 96 -3.86 -2.37 -2.46
N ALA A 97 -2.59 -2.08 -2.73
CA ALA A 97 -1.52 -1.92 -1.74
C ALA A 97 -1.35 -0.45 -1.28
N SER A 98 -2.39 0.37 -1.35
CA SER A 98 -2.36 1.80 -1.04
C SER A 98 -3.28 2.16 0.13
N TYR A 99 -2.91 3.22 0.85
CA TYR A 99 -3.71 3.85 1.90
C TYR A 99 -5.16 4.15 1.47
N VAL A 100 -6.09 4.10 2.41
CA VAL A 100 -7.47 4.52 2.23
C VAL A 100 -7.55 6.06 2.21
N SER A 101 -7.72 6.64 1.03
CA SER A 101 -7.96 8.09 0.89
C SER A 101 -9.38 8.50 1.32
N PRO A 102 -9.65 9.79 1.60
CA PRO A 102 -11.02 10.26 1.86
C PRO A 102 -12.02 9.93 0.75
N ALA A 103 -11.57 10.01 -0.52
CA ALA A 103 -12.41 9.64 -1.67
C ALA A 103 -12.70 8.13 -1.72
N MET A 104 -11.74 7.28 -1.35
CA MET A 104 -11.98 5.84 -1.20
C MET A 104 -12.96 5.57 -0.05
N ARG A 105 -12.79 6.22 1.10
CA ARG A 105 -13.68 6.06 2.27
C ARG A 105 -15.12 6.48 1.97
N ALA A 106 -15.32 7.48 1.12
CA ALA A 106 -16.66 7.92 0.71
C ALA A 106 -17.46 6.84 -0.06
N LEU A 107 -16.81 5.79 -0.56
CA LEU A 107 -17.45 4.68 -1.27
C LEU A 107 -17.96 3.57 -0.34
N ASP A 108 -17.62 3.60 0.96
CA ASP A 108 -17.86 2.51 1.91
C ASP A 108 -19.34 2.07 1.97
N GLU A 109 -20.27 3.01 2.16
CA GLU A 109 -21.70 2.70 2.22
C GLU A 109 -22.25 2.15 0.90
N ARG A 110 -21.78 2.68 -0.26
CA ARG A 110 -22.15 2.15 -1.58
C ARG A 110 -21.62 0.72 -1.78
N ALA A 111 -20.39 0.46 -1.36
CA ALA A 111 -19.76 -0.85 -1.47
C ALA A 111 -20.47 -1.89 -0.59
N LYS A 112 -20.75 -1.55 0.67
CA LYS A 112 -21.54 -2.38 1.61
C LYS A 112 -22.92 -2.70 1.08
N ALA A 113 -23.67 -1.69 0.62
CA ALA A 113 -25.02 -1.87 0.08
C ALA A 113 -25.06 -2.84 -1.11
N LYS A 114 -23.95 -2.96 -1.84
CA LYS A 114 -23.81 -3.85 -3.00
C LYS A 114 -23.08 -5.17 -2.69
N GLY A 115 -22.61 -5.36 -1.46
CA GLY A 115 -21.82 -6.54 -1.09
C GLY A 115 -20.45 -6.60 -1.79
N VAL A 116 -19.88 -5.46 -2.17
CA VAL A 116 -18.56 -5.38 -2.83
C VAL A 116 -17.48 -5.10 -1.80
N ILE A 117 -16.40 -5.89 -1.85
CA ILE A 117 -15.22 -5.69 -1.00
C ILE A 117 -14.24 -4.74 -1.72
N LEU A 118 -13.89 -3.65 -1.05
CA LEU A 118 -12.75 -2.79 -1.40
C LEU A 118 -11.67 -3.00 -0.34
N LEU A 119 -10.64 -3.79 -0.67
CA LEU A 119 -9.58 -4.15 0.25
C LEU A 119 -8.30 -3.38 -0.07
N ASN A 120 -8.02 -2.40 0.78
CA ASN A 120 -6.87 -1.51 0.68
C ASN A 120 -5.71 -2.01 1.56
N GLU A 121 -4.62 -1.25 1.57
CA GLU A 121 -3.56 -1.41 2.58
C GLU A 121 -3.01 -2.84 2.65
N LEU A 122 -2.87 -3.51 1.49
CA LEU A 122 -2.30 -4.86 1.36
C LEU A 122 -0.91 -4.86 0.68
N GLY A 123 0.01 -4.09 1.23
CA GLY A 123 1.41 -4.02 0.79
C GLY A 123 2.38 -4.42 1.90
N LEU A 124 3.53 -3.73 1.93
CA LEU A 124 4.49 -3.80 3.01
C LEU A 124 4.14 -2.79 4.12
N ASP A 125 4.08 -1.52 3.73
CA ASP A 125 3.68 -0.37 4.55
C ASP A 125 2.93 0.60 3.62
N PRO A 126 1.58 0.59 3.62
CA PRO A 126 0.70 -0.13 4.55
C PRO A 126 0.38 -1.58 4.12
N GLY A 127 0.34 -2.50 5.08
CA GLY A 127 0.00 -3.92 4.95
C GLY A 127 0.60 -4.82 6.03
N ILE A 128 1.76 -5.40 5.76
CA ILE A 128 2.44 -6.32 6.71
C ILE A 128 2.65 -5.65 8.07
N ASP A 129 2.94 -4.35 8.10
CA ASP A 129 3.04 -3.57 9.33
C ASP A 129 1.74 -3.58 10.16
N HIS A 130 0.56 -3.49 9.52
CA HIS A 130 -0.72 -3.62 10.23
C HIS A 130 -0.90 -5.02 10.80
N MET A 131 -0.57 -6.05 10.00
CA MET A 131 -0.73 -7.44 10.41
C MET A 131 0.13 -7.77 11.64
N GLU A 132 1.40 -7.36 11.65
CA GLU A 132 2.29 -7.57 12.80
C GLU A 132 1.93 -6.69 13.99
N ALA A 133 1.57 -5.42 13.77
CA ALA A 133 1.11 -4.55 14.85
C ALA A 133 -0.10 -5.13 15.57
N MET A 134 -1.14 -5.51 14.82
CA MET A 134 -2.36 -6.09 15.38
C MET A 134 -2.11 -7.43 16.07
N ARG A 135 -1.23 -8.28 15.54
CA ARG A 135 -0.85 -9.54 16.19
C ARG A 135 -0.28 -9.29 17.60
N ILE A 136 0.71 -8.41 17.71
CA ILE A 136 1.39 -8.08 18.98
C ILE A 136 0.41 -7.41 19.96
N ILE A 137 -0.43 -6.50 19.47
CA ILE A 137 -1.44 -5.80 20.28
C ILE A 137 -2.46 -6.78 20.84
N HIS A 138 -3.03 -7.65 20.00
CA HIS A 138 -3.98 -8.67 20.44
C HIS A 138 -3.35 -9.63 21.46
N GLU A 139 -2.13 -10.11 21.23
CA GLU A 139 -1.42 -10.97 22.18
C GLU A 139 -1.27 -10.31 23.56
N ALA A 140 -1.00 -8.99 23.60
CA ALA A 140 -0.92 -8.24 24.85
C ALA A 140 -2.28 -8.10 25.52
N HIS A 141 -3.32 -7.70 24.79
CA HIS A 141 -4.67 -7.49 25.32
C HIS A 141 -5.32 -8.79 25.80
N GLU A 142 -5.17 -9.90 25.06
CA GLU A 142 -5.65 -11.23 25.45
C GLU A 142 -4.97 -11.74 26.74
N ALA A 143 -3.72 -11.34 26.97
CA ALA A 143 -3.00 -11.61 28.21
C ALA A 143 -3.34 -10.62 29.35
N GLY A 144 -4.31 -9.72 29.17
CA GLY A 144 -4.71 -8.71 30.16
C GLY A 144 -3.67 -7.60 30.36
N ARG A 145 -2.80 -7.36 29.38
CA ARG A 145 -1.76 -6.32 29.41
C ARG A 145 -2.16 -5.11 28.58
N SER A 146 -1.50 -3.99 28.85
CA SER A 146 -1.72 -2.70 28.18
C SER A 146 -0.55 -2.33 27.26
N VAL A 147 -0.85 -1.76 26.09
CA VAL A 147 0.16 -1.26 25.15
C VAL A 147 0.37 0.23 25.41
N LEU A 148 1.33 0.56 26.29
CA LEU A 148 1.60 1.95 26.69
C LEU A 148 2.27 2.79 25.58
N GLY A 149 2.88 2.13 24.58
CA GLY A 149 3.54 2.80 23.48
C GLY A 149 3.63 1.89 22.25
N PHE A 150 3.44 2.49 21.07
CA PHE A 150 3.61 1.87 19.77
C PHE A 150 4.57 2.71 18.93
N THR A 151 5.66 2.09 18.46
CA THR A 151 6.61 2.69 17.54
C THR A 151 6.91 1.69 16.43
N SER A 152 6.77 2.10 15.17
CA SER A 152 7.02 1.22 14.02
C SER A 152 7.83 1.96 12.95
N TRP A 153 9.02 1.45 12.63
CA TRP A 153 9.88 1.99 11.58
C TRP A 153 9.93 1.05 10.38
N CYS A 154 9.87 1.59 9.17
CA CYS A 154 9.97 0.84 7.92
C CYS A 154 10.89 1.57 6.94
N GLY A 155 11.72 0.83 6.20
CA GLY A 155 12.64 1.38 5.20
C GLY A 155 12.89 0.42 4.05
N GLY A 156 12.62 0.87 2.83
CA GLY A 156 12.99 0.17 1.59
C GLY A 156 14.30 0.72 1.03
N LEU A 157 15.42 0.26 1.56
CA LEU A 157 16.76 0.79 1.27
C LEU A 157 17.60 -0.20 0.43
N PRO A 158 18.61 0.28 -0.32
CA PRO A 158 19.59 -0.62 -0.92
C PRO A 158 20.33 -1.42 0.16
N ALA A 159 20.71 -2.66 -0.15
CA ALA A 159 21.63 -3.42 0.67
C ALA A 159 22.96 -2.63 0.88
N PRO A 160 23.67 -2.81 2.00
CA PRO A 160 24.88 -2.03 2.31
C PRO A 160 25.91 -2.03 1.17
N GLU A 161 26.17 -3.18 0.56
CA GLU A 161 27.09 -3.35 -0.56
C GLU A 161 26.62 -2.67 -1.86
N ALA A 162 25.31 -2.42 -1.97
CA ALA A 162 24.69 -1.71 -3.08
C ALA A 162 24.50 -0.22 -2.79
N ASN A 163 24.86 0.26 -1.59
CA ASN A 163 24.69 1.65 -1.19
C ASN A 163 25.88 2.52 -1.65
N THR A 164 25.95 2.75 -2.96
CA THR A 164 27.14 3.31 -3.63
C THR A 164 26.90 4.71 -4.21
N ASN A 165 25.95 5.48 -3.68
CA ASN A 165 25.60 6.80 -4.20
C ASN A 165 25.38 7.84 -3.08
N PRO A 166 25.47 9.15 -3.38
CA PRO A 166 25.42 10.20 -2.36
C PRO A 166 24.11 10.28 -1.57
N PHE A 167 23.01 9.74 -2.09
CA PHE A 167 21.71 9.79 -1.44
C PHE A 167 21.46 8.64 -0.48
N GLY A 168 22.32 7.61 -0.44
CA GLY A 168 22.03 6.45 0.38
C GLY A 168 20.87 5.59 -0.14
N TYR A 169 20.33 5.88 -1.33
CA TYR A 169 19.00 5.44 -1.76
C TYR A 169 18.95 4.98 -3.23
N LYS A 170 18.10 3.99 -3.52
CA LYS A 170 17.80 3.51 -4.89
C LYS A 170 16.30 3.25 -5.00
N PHE A 171 15.69 3.64 -6.12
CA PHE A 171 14.26 3.47 -6.32
C PHE A 171 13.89 1.99 -6.52
N SER A 172 13.21 1.40 -5.53
CA SER A 172 12.60 0.06 -5.59
C SER A 172 11.07 0.13 -5.79
N TRP A 173 10.49 1.32 -5.71
CA TRP A 173 9.08 1.64 -5.92
C TRP A 173 8.95 3.02 -6.57
N SER A 174 7.72 3.52 -6.75
CA SER A 174 7.42 4.76 -7.51
C SER A 174 8.31 5.96 -7.09
N PRO A 175 9.20 6.47 -7.98
CA PRO A 175 10.04 7.63 -7.66
C PRO A 175 9.23 8.89 -7.34
N ARG A 176 8.12 9.11 -8.06
CA ARG A 176 7.18 10.19 -7.77
C ARG A 176 6.57 10.04 -6.36
N GLY A 177 6.27 8.81 -5.96
CA GLY A 177 5.77 8.50 -4.62
C GLY A 177 6.78 8.89 -3.53
N VAL A 178 8.06 8.55 -3.70
CA VAL A 178 9.16 8.93 -2.79
C VAL A 178 9.24 10.45 -2.64
N LEU A 179 9.27 11.18 -3.75
CA LEU A 179 9.39 12.65 -3.74
C LEU A 179 8.14 13.37 -3.20
N LEU A 180 6.96 12.76 -3.29
CA LEU A 180 5.75 13.29 -2.67
C LEU A 180 5.70 12.99 -1.18
N ALA A 181 6.22 11.82 -0.76
CA ALA A 181 6.32 11.49 0.66
C ALA A 181 7.18 12.49 1.43
N SER A 182 8.24 13.02 0.79
CA SER A 182 9.11 14.04 1.35
C SER A 182 8.47 15.43 1.52
N LYS A 183 7.21 15.61 1.09
CA LYS A 183 6.46 16.86 1.26
C LYS A 183 5.35 16.75 2.31
N ASN A 184 5.22 15.60 2.97
CA ASN A 184 4.24 15.43 4.03
C ASN A 184 4.69 16.17 5.29
N SER A 185 3.74 16.68 6.06
CA SER A 185 3.94 16.94 7.48
C SER A 185 3.82 15.63 8.27
N ALA A 186 4.32 15.65 9.51
CA ALA A 186 4.12 14.54 10.43
C ALA A 186 3.36 14.96 11.69
N ARG A 187 2.56 14.06 12.24
CA ARG A 187 1.82 14.24 13.48
C ARG A 187 1.78 12.91 14.23
N PHE A 188 2.22 12.88 15.48
CA PHE A 188 2.30 11.65 16.27
C PHE A 188 2.06 11.93 17.75
N LEU A 189 1.83 10.86 18.53
CA LEU A 189 1.67 10.96 19.98
C LEU A 189 2.99 10.58 20.66
N LYS A 190 3.45 11.38 21.61
CA LYS A 190 4.63 11.11 22.43
C LYS A 190 4.36 11.55 23.86
N ASP A 191 4.50 10.62 24.80
CA ASP A 191 4.31 10.87 26.24
C ASP A 191 2.99 11.58 26.57
N GLY A 192 1.91 11.16 25.90
CA GLY A 192 0.56 11.70 26.05
C GLY A 192 0.31 13.04 25.33
N ARG A 193 1.28 13.56 24.58
CA ARG A 193 1.18 14.84 23.87
C ARG A 193 1.27 14.65 22.37
N ILE A 194 0.45 15.41 21.65
CA ILE A 194 0.52 15.45 20.18
C ILE A 194 1.70 16.32 19.78
N VAL A 195 2.58 15.75 18.97
CA VAL A 195 3.70 16.44 18.33
C VAL A 195 3.37 16.58 16.85
N THR A 196 3.56 17.78 16.29
CA THR A 196 3.37 18.07 14.87
C THR A 196 4.66 18.65 14.31
N ILE A 197 5.13 18.10 13.18
CA ILE A 197 6.32 18.55 12.46
C ILE A 197 5.88 19.06 11.08
N PRO A 198 6.10 20.35 10.75
CA PRO A 198 5.84 20.88 9.42
C PRO A 198 6.70 20.18 8.34
N ALA A 199 6.21 20.10 7.12
CA ALA A 199 6.91 19.44 6.02
C ALA A 199 8.34 19.97 5.78
N ALA A 200 8.55 21.27 5.95
CA ALA A 200 9.86 21.92 5.79
C ALA A 200 10.90 21.48 6.84
N GLU A 201 10.45 20.95 7.98
CA GLU A 201 11.31 20.54 9.10
C GLU A 201 11.41 19.02 9.24
N LEU A 202 10.69 18.26 8.41
CA LEU A 202 10.57 16.80 8.54
C LEU A 202 11.93 16.09 8.58
N PHE A 203 12.87 16.55 7.76
CA PHE A 203 14.23 15.98 7.66
C PHE A 203 15.27 16.77 8.44
N ALA A 204 14.89 17.83 9.16
CA ALA A 204 15.84 18.70 9.85
C ALA A 204 16.47 18.02 11.09
N ARG A 205 15.78 17.03 11.66
CA ARG A 205 16.19 16.33 12.89
C ARG A 205 15.80 14.85 12.82
N PRO A 206 16.50 14.04 11.98
CA PRO A 206 16.25 12.60 11.94
C PRO A 206 16.59 11.96 13.29
N GLU A 207 15.86 10.91 13.64
CA GLU A 207 16.16 10.05 14.77
C GLU A 207 17.15 8.96 14.35
N THR A 208 18.16 8.69 15.18
CA THR A 208 19.09 7.58 14.93
C THR A 208 18.49 6.28 15.45
N ILE A 209 18.26 5.34 14.54
CA ILE A 209 17.68 4.02 14.82
C ILE A 209 18.75 2.95 14.64
N GLY A 210 19.26 2.42 15.75
CA GLY A 210 20.21 1.32 15.74
C GLY A 210 19.51 -0.02 15.53
N ILE A 211 19.85 -0.73 14.45
CA ILE A 211 19.36 -2.08 14.18
C ILE A 211 20.49 -3.09 14.42
N PRO A 212 20.35 -4.02 15.39
CA PRO A 212 21.37 -5.03 15.67
C PRO A 212 21.79 -5.79 14.41
N GLY A 213 23.09 -5.79 14.13
CA GLY A 213 23.68 -6.46 12.96
C GLY A 213 23.60 -5.69 11.65
N LEU A 214 22.85 -4.58 11.57
CA LEU A 214 22.73 -3.75 10.37
C LEU A 214 23.30 -2.33 10.53
N GLY A 215 23.48 -1.86 11.76
CA GLY A 215 24.05 -0.54 12.07
C GLY A 215 22.99 0.53 12.32
N ASP A 216 23.39 1.79 12.17
CA ASP A 216 22.54 2.95 12.47
C ASP A 216 21.85 3.47 11.20
N PHE A 217 20.57 3.80 11.35
CA PHE A 217 19.72 4.37 10.31
C PHE A 217 19.17 5.73 10.76
N GLU A 218 18.81 6.55 9.79
CA GLU A 218 18.05 7.79 10.03
C GLU A 218 16.55 7.52 9.83
N GLY A 219 15.75 7.75 10.86
CA GLY A 219 14.29 7.68 10.84
C GLY A 219 13.66 9.06 10.92
N TYR A 220 12.54 9.26 10.23
CA TYR A 220 11.70 10.46 10.37
C TYR A 220 10.22 10.05 10.46
N PRO A 221 9.39 10.74 11.26
CA PRO A 221 7.99 10.37 11.44
C PRO A 221 7.17 10.41 10.14
N ASN A 222 6.27 9.45 9.96
CA ASN A 222 5.48 9.27 8.73
C ASN A 222 4.03 9.72 8.90
N ARG A 223 3.63 10.78 8.17
CA ARG A 223 2.23 11.27 8.07
C ARG A 223 1.58 11.45 9.46
N ASP A 224 0.33 11.03 9.63
CA ASP A 224 -0.41 11.11 10.89
C ASP A 224 -0.45 9.73 11.55
N SER A 225 0.29 9.58 12.64
CA SER A 225 0.30 8.39 13.49
C SER A 225 -0.79 8.42 14.57
N VAL A 226 -1.37 9.58 14.89
CA VAL A 226 -2.32 9.72 16.02
C VAL A 226 -3.57 8.87 15.80
N ALA A 227 -4.04 8.79 14.54
CA ALA A 227 -5.21 8.00 14.17
C ALA A 227 -5.04 6.50 14.50
N TYR A 228 -3.82 5.98 14.53
CA TYR A 228 -3.56 4.56 14.81
C TYR A 228 -3.89 4.13 16.23
N ARG A 229 -4.03 5.09 17.16
CA ARG A 229 -4.53 4.78 18.51
C ARG A 229 -5.95 4.21 18.47
N GLU A 230 -6.78 4.75 17.59
CA GLU A 230 -8.14 4.25 17.34
C GLU A 230 -8.11 3.06 16.38
N THR A 231 -7.39 3.16 15.25
CA THR A 231 -7.33 2.10 14.23
C THR A 231 -6.87 0.76 14.81
N TYR A 232 -5.90 0.77 15.73
CA TYR A 232 -5.38 -0.44 16.35
C TYR A 232 -6.01 -0.77 17.71
N GLY A 233 -6.99 0.01 18.17
CA GLY A 233 -7.68 -0.26 19.43
C GLY A 233 -6.79 -0.17 20.67
N ILE A 234 -5.82 0.75 20.69
CA ILE A 234 -4.88 0.97 21.80
C ILE A 234 -5.11 2.33 22.50
N PRO A 235 -6.31 2.63 23.01
CA PRO A 235 -6.60 3.91 23.66
C PRO A 235 -5.71 4.17 24.89
N GLU A 236 -5.08 3.16 25.47
CA GLU A 236 -4.14 3.29 26.60
C GLU A 236 -2.75 3.79 26.19
N ALA A 237 -2.41 3.77 24.90
CA ALA A 237 -1.09 4.18 24.42
C ALA A 237 -0.85 5.69 24.64
N LEU A 238 0.29 6.00 25.27
CA LEU A 238 0.80 7.36 25.47
C LEU A 238 1.79 7.78 24.37
N THR A 239 2.32 6.83 23.62
CA THR A 239 3.18 7.09 22.46
C THR A 239 2.68 6.28 21.27
N VAL A 240 2.48 6.92 20.12
CA VAL A 240 2.09 6.28 18.87
C VAL A 240 2.85 6.97 17.75
N LEU A 241 3.89 6.31 17.24
CA LEU A 241 4.80 6.80 16.22
C LEU A 241 4.96 5.76 15.10
N ARG A 242 4.93 6.25 13.86
CA ARG A 242 5.29 5.54 12.65
C ARG A 242 6.19 6.41 11.80
#